data_AF-A0A3R7T452-F1
#
_entry.id   AF-A0A3R7T452-F1
#
_cell.length_a   1.000
_cell.length_b   1.000
_cell.length_c   1.000
_cell.angle_alpha   90.00
_cell.angle_beta   90.00
_cell.angle_gamma   90.00
#
_symmetry.space_group_name_H-M   'P 1'
#
loop_
_entity.id
_entity.type
_entity.pdbx_description
1 polymer ?
#
loop_
_entity_poly.entity_id
_entity_poly.type
_entity_poly.pdbx_seq_one_letter_code
_entity_poly.pdbx_strand_id
1 'polypeptide(L)'
;YMFATPTTRTWHDLYHAGKLNTAQGRFWETKPAEELYDLQTDPDEVNNLAGSKKHAAILQRLRTAQQAKAVAIRDIGFLPEGEIHSRAGDRAPYDMGHNPKLYAMEPIMAAAEQASSLKPEDTPALIKLLSHQDSAVRYWAAMGLLMRGDKAVAQGQGALRKALGDKSTAVACTAAEALGRYGKGKDVTLAAETLIQYGDGSKNDIFTAMLALNGLDYMDERASKYAAQIKALPNTAAVTPGRMGAYIKNLLGKINADLAK
;
A
#
# COMPACT_ATOMS: atom_id res chain seq x y z
N TYR A 1 -15.72 -7.47 -4.42
CA TYR A 1 -16.14 -8.69 -3.67
C TYR A 1 -16.94 -8.33 -2.42
N MET A 2 -16.41 -7.53 -1.49
CA MET A 2 -17.11 -7.15 -0.25
C MET A 2 -18.54 -6.58 -0.44
N PHE A 3 -18.72 -5.68 -1.41
CA PHE A 3 -20.02 -5.07 -1.73
C PHE A 3 -21.01 -5.97 -2.49
N ALA A 4 -20.62 -7.21 -2.81
CA ALA A 4 -21.59 -8.20 -3.30
C ALA A 4 -22.55 -8.63 -2.19
N THR A 5 -22.13 -8.53 -0.93
CA THR A 5 -22.95 -8.85 0.24
C THR A 5 -23.93 -7.71 0.53
N PRO A 6 -25.26 -7.94 0.54
CA PRO A 6 -26.26 -6.90 0.77
C PRO A 6 -26.11 -6.18 2.12
N THR A 7 -25.66 -6.89 3.15
CA THR A 7 -25.44 -6.31 4.50
C THR A 7 -24.28 -5.31 4.49
N THR A 8 -23.19 -5.59 3.78
CA THR A 8 -22.07 -4.65 3.61
C THR A 8 -22.51 -3.36 2.93
N ARG A 9 -23.35 -3.44 1.88
CA ARG A 9 -23.91 -2.25 1.22
C ARG A 9 -24.74 -1.42 2.19
N THR A 10 -25.66 -2.06 2.92
CA THR A 10 -26.50 -1.38 3.91
C THR A 10 -25.65 -0.74 5.03
N TRP A 11 -24.63 -1.45 5.52
CA TRP A 11 -23.71 -0.93 6.54
C TRP A 11 -22.93 0.29 6.06
N HIS A 12 -22.44 0.26 4.82
CA HIS A 12 -21.78 1.39 4.18
C HIS A 12 -22.72 2.60 4.02
N ASP A 13 -23.95 2.39 3.57
CA ASP A 13 -24.94 3.47 3.41
C ASP A 13 -25.31 4.10 4.77
N LEU A 14 -25.45 3.29 5.82
CA LEU A 14 -25.68 3.77 7.18
C LEU A 14 -24.48 4.55 7.74
N TYR A 15 -23.25 4.16 7.40
CA TYR A 15 -22.04 4.90 7.77
C TYR A 15 -22.07 6.31 7.16
N HIS A 16 -22.27 6.41 5.84
CA HIS A 16 -22.33 7.72 5.16
C HIS A 16 -23.55 8.55 5.55
N ALA A 17 -24.63 7.92 6.00
CA ALA A 17 -25.80 8.61 6.56
C ALA A 17 -25.61 9.07 8.03
N GLY A 18 -24.46 8.80 8.66
CA GLY A 18 -24.19 9.16 10.07
C GLY A 18 -25.07 8.41 11.08
N LYS A 19 -25.58 7.22 10.72
CA LYS A 19 -26.54 6.45 11.53
C LYS A 19 -25.89 5.35 12.39
N LEU A 20 -24.58 5.17 12.28
CA LEU A 20 -23.84 4.17 13.04
C LEU A 20 -23.30 4.75 14.34
N ASN A 21 -23.18 3.90 15.37
CA ASN A 21 -22.39 4.25 16.54
C ASN A 21 -20.88 4.13 16.26
N THR A 22 -20.03 4.60 17.19
CA THR A 22 -18.57 4.58 17.02
C THR A 22 -18.00 3.19 16.73
N ALA A 23 -18.47 2.15 17.42
CA ALA A 23 -17.96 0.79 17.21
C ALA A 23 -18.31 0.27 15.81
N GLN A 24 -19.54 0.52 15.36
CA GLN A 24 -20.02 0.14 14.03
C GLN A 24 -19.38 0.96 12.91
N GLY A 25 -19.04 2.23 13.16
CA GLY A 25 -18.41 3.10 12.18
C GLY A 25 -16.93 2.78 11.92
N ARG A 26 -16.21 2.29 12.94
CA ARG A 26 -14.75 2.10 12.91
C ARG A 26 -14.24 1.25 11.75
N PHE A 27 -15.03 0.32 11.23
CA PHE A 27 -14.63 -0.48 10.07
C PHE A 27 -14.35 0.36 8.81
N TRP A 28 -15.05 1.48 8.66
CA TRP A 28 -14.96 2.40 7.52
C TRP A 28 -13.98 3.56 7.75
N GLU A 29 -13.41 3.66 8.95
CA GLU A 29 -12.43 4.66 9.31
C GLU A 29 -10.99 4.18 9.01
N THR A 30 -10.05 5.13 9.01
CA THR A 30 -8.62 4.78 8.93
C THR A 30 -8.23 3.93 10.14
N LYS A 31 -7.69 2.75 9.87
CA LYS A 31 -7.20 1.84 10.91
C LYS A 31 -6.06 2.48 11.69
N PRO A 32 -6.03 2.34 13.03
CA PRO A 32 -4.88 2.78 13.82
C PRO A 32 -3.64 1.95 13.45
N ALA A 33 -2.45 2.48 13.77
CA ALA A 33 -1.18 1.80 13.51
C ALA A 33 -1.04 0.47 14.28
N GLU A 34 -1.69 0.36 15.44
CA GLU A 34 -1.59 -0.81 16.31
C GLU A 34 -2.86 -0.97 17.15
N GLU A 35 -3.29 -2.21 17.34
CA GLU A 35 -4.45 -2.58 18.16
C GLU A 35 -4.06 -3.64 19.18
N LEU A 36 -4.57 -3.51 20.41
CA LEU A 36 -4.41 -4.49 21.49
C LEU A 36 -5.75 -4.71 22.17
N TYR A 37 -6.17 -5.96 22.32
CA TYR A 37 -7.44 -6.30 22.96
C TYR A 37 -7.24 -7.28 24.10
N ASP A 38 -8.10 -7.17 25.12
CA ASP A 38 -8.23 -8.16 26.17
C ASP A 38 -9.45 -9.04 25.87
N LEU A 39 -9.20 -10.21 25.28
CA LEU A 39 -10.26 -11.11 24.83
C LEU A 39 -11.14 -11.67 25.96
N GLN A 40 -10.71 -11.55 27.23
CA GLN A 40 -11.54 -11.99 28.36
C GLN A 40 -12.63 -10.97 28.70
N THR A 41 -12.30 -9.68 28.60
CA THR A 41 -13.22 -8.59 28.95
C THR A 41 -13.84 -7.92 27.72
N ASP A 42 -13.25 -8.13 26.54
CA ASP A 42 -13.62 -7.57 25.23
C ASP A 42 -13.51 -8.65 24.13
N PRO A 43 -14.37 -9.67 24.13
CA PRO A 43 -14.31 -10.78 23.17
C PRO A 43 -14.58 -10.37 21.72
N ASP A 44 -15.24 -9.23 21.50
CA ASP A 44 -15.56 -8.67 20.19
C ASP A 44 -14.51 -7.64 19.68
N GLU A 45 -13.40 -7.47 20.41
CA GLU A 45 -12.26 -6.61 20.00
C GLU A 45 -12.68 -5.15 19.72
N VAL A 46 -13.60 -4.61 20.52
CA VAL A 46 -14.16 -3.26 20.34
C VAL A 46 -13.33 -2.20 21.06
N ASN A 47 -12.57 -2.55 22.09
CA ASN A 47 -11.88 -1.61 22.96
C ASN A 47 -10.36 -1.71 22.76
N ASN A 48 -9.83 -0.94 21.81
CA ASN A 48 -8.39 -0.92 21.55
C ASN A 48 -7.60 -0.33 22.75
N LEU A 49 -6.79 -1.16 23.38
CA LEU A 49 -5.95 -0.88 24.54
C LEU A 49 -4.53 -0.41 24.19
N ALA A 50 -4.17 -0.26 22.91
CA ALA A 50 -2.80 0.09 22.49
C ALA A 50 -2.33 1.44 23.09
N GLY A 51 -3.24 2.38 23.33
CA GLY A 51 -2.95 3.66 23.99
C GLY A 51 -2.93 3.62 25.52
N SER A 52 -3.23 2.47 26.15
CA SER A 52 -3.37 2.36 27.61
C SER A 52 -2.02 2.26 28.31
N LYS A 53 -1.72 3.23 29.18
CA LYS A 53 -0.52 3.19 30.05
C LYS A 53 -0.46 1.92 30.91
N LYS A 54 -1.62 1.42 31.37
CA LYS A 54 -1.72 0.19 32.17
C LYS A 54 -1.26 -1.04 31.39
N HIS A 55 -1.47 -1.07 30.07
CA HIS A 55 -1.17 -2.21 29.22
C HIS A 55 0.13 -2.07 28.43
N ALA A 56 0.88 -0.98 28.61
CA ALA A 56 2.09 -0.68 27.85
C ALA A 56 3.14 -1.82 27.91
N ALA A 57 3.33 -2.43 29.08
CA ALA A 57 4.25 -3.57 29.22
C ALA A 57 3.79 -4.82 28.47
N ILE A 58 2.48 -5.08 28.41
CA ILE A 58 1.89 -6.20 27.67
C ILE A 58 2.03 -5.94 26.17
N LEU A 59 1.70 -4.74 25.72
CA LEU A 59 1.84 -4.32 24.34
C LEU A 59 3.29 -4.51 23.86
N GLN A 60 4.26 -4.02 24.63
CA GLN A 60 5.68 -4.15 24.30
C GLN A 60 6.12 -5.62 24.25
N ARG A 61 5.67 -6.46 25.21
CA ARG A 61 5.98 -7.89 25.22
C ARG A 61 5.45 -8.60 23.97
N LEU A 62 4.21 -8.34 23.57
CA LEU A 62 3.59 -8.94 22.39
C LEU A 62 4.24 -8.45 21.10
N ARG A 63 4.55 -7.16 21.00
CA ARG A 63 5.28 -6.59 19.86
C ARG A 63 6.64 -7.26 19.68
N THR A 64 7.44 -7.36 20.76
CA THR A 64 8.73 -8.03 20.71
C THR A 64 8.61 -9.51 20.30
N ALA A 65 7.60 -10.22 20.79
CA ALA A 65 7.36 -11.61 20.39
C ALA A 65 6.96 -11.73 18.91
N GLN A 66 6.13 -10.83 18.40
CA GLN A 66 5.73 -10.80 16.99
C GLN A 66 6.93 -10.49 16.08
N GLN A 67 7.73 -9.47 16.43
CA GLN A 67 8.94 -9.10 15.69
C GLN A 67 9.94 -10.26 15.65
N ALA A 68 10.19 -10.90 16.81
CA ALA A 68 11.08 -12.06 16.89
C ALA A 68 10.56 -13.22 16.03
N LYS A 69 9.24 -13.46 16.01
CA LYS A 69 8.64 -14.50 15.16
C LYS A 69 8.80 -14.17 13.68
N ALA A 70 8.53 -12.93 13.27
CA ALA A 70 8.67 -12.48 11.89
C ALA A 70 10.10 -12.70 11.38
N VAL A 71 11.11 -12.26 12.16
CA VAL A 71 12.53 -12.48 11.85
C VAL A 71 12.86 -13.97 11.76
N ALA A 72 12.41 -14.76 12.74
CA ALA A 72 12.71 -16.19 12.80
C ALA A 72 12.16 -16.98 11.59
N ILE A 73 11.01 -16.59 11.04
CA ILE A 73 10.43 -17.25 9.86
C ILE A 73 10.86 -16.61 8.53
N ARG A 74 11.69 -15.56 8.58
CA ARG A 74 12.11 -14.80 7.40
C ARG A 74 10.91 -14.29 6.60
N ASP A 75 9.95 -13.69 7.30
CA ASP A 75 8.67 -13.26 6.72
C ASP A 75 8.89 -12.37 5.48
N ILE A 76 8.55 -12.89 4.30
CA ILE A 76 8.68 -12.17 3.02
C ILE A 76 7.52 -11.20 2.77
N GLY A 77 6.51 -11.16 3.65
CA GLY A 77 5.39 -10.24 3.57
C GLY A 77 5.75 -8.76 3.71
N PHE A 78 7.00 -8.46 4.12
CA PHE A 78 7.53 -7.09 4.08
C PHE A 78 8.02 -6.64 2.70
N LEU A 79 7.99 -7.51 1.69
CA LEU A 79 8.28 -7.16 0.30
C LEU A 79 6.97 -6.87 -0.46
N PRO A 80 6.94 -5.88 -1.36
CA PRO A 80 5.84 -5.79 -2.31
C PRO A 80 5.82 -7.05 -3.19
N GLU A 81 4.63 -7.56 -3.53
CA GLU A 81 4.44 -8.85 -4.20
C GLU A 81 5.34 -9.02 -5.46
N GLY A 82 5.43 -8.00 -6.31
CA GLY A 82 6.31 -8.04 -7.49
C GLY A 82 7.81 -8.20 -7.16
N GLU A 83 8.25 -7.71 -6.00
CA GLU A 83 9.62 -7.92 -5.52
C GLU A 83 9.84 -9.32 -4.93
N ILE A 84 8.81 -9.97 -4.39
CA ILE A 84 8.92 -11.38 -3.98
C ILE A 84 9.32 -12.23 -5.19
N HIS A 85 8.59 -12.08 -6.31
CA HIS A 85 8.85 -12.86 -7.53
C HIS A 85 10.13 -12.44 -8.24
N SER A 86 10.37 -11.13 -8.42
CA SER A 86 11.56 -10.67 -9.15
C SER A 86 12.88 -10.94 -8.40
N ARG A 87 12.90 -10.88 -7.05
CA ARG A 87 14.07 -11.28 -6.26
C ARG A 87 14.26 -12.80 -6.26
N ALA A 88 13.16 -13.56 -6.26
CA ALA A 88 13.22 -15.02 -6.27
C ALA A 88 13.77 -15.57 -7.59
N GLY A 89 13.41 -14.94 -8.72
CA GLY A 89 13.72 -15.47 -10.05
C GLY A 89 13.07 -16.85 -10.22
N ASP A 90 13.87 -17.85 -10.61
CA ASP A 90 13.38 -19.23 -10.77
C ASP A 90 13.31 -20.03 -9.45
N ARG A 91 13.73 -19.44 -8.33
CA ARG A 91 13.74 -20.11 -7.02
C ARG A 91 12.38 -20.01 -6.34
N ALA A 92 12.16 -20.86 -5.33
CA ALA A 92 11.01 -20.67 -4.45
C ALA A 92 11.17 -19.36 -3.63
N PRO A 93 10.08 -18.61 -3.38
CA PRO A 93 10.11 -17.45 -2.48
C PRO A 93 10.67 -17.75 -1.09
N TYR A 94 10.45 -18.97 -0.59
CA TYR A 94 11.05 -19.44 0.67
C TYR A 94 12.58 -19.39 0.64
N ASP A 95 13.20 -19.91 -0.42
CA ASP A 95 14.66 -19.94 -0.56
C ASP A 95 15.24 -18.53 -0.72
N MET A 96 14.54 -17.65 -1.43
CA MET A 96 14.90 -16.23 -1.54
C MET A 96 14.84 -15.54 -0.18
N GLY A 97 13.78 -15.77 0.59
CA GLY A 97 13.63 -15.21 1.94
C GLY A 97 14.74 -15.65 2.89
N HIS A 98 15.26 -16.87 2.75
CA HIS A 98 16.36 -17.39 3.56
C HIS A 98 17.76 -17.04 3.01
N ASN A 99 17.85 -16.26 1.94
CA ASN A 99 19.12 -15.79 1.39
C ASN A 99 19.42 -14.33 1.82
N PRO A 100 20.41 -14.09 2.70
CA PRO A 100 20.70 -12.75 3.21
C PRO A 100 21.24 -11.78 2.15
N LYS A 101 21.68 -12.27 0.99
CA LYS A 101 22.12 -11.41 -0.13
C LYS A 101 20.95 -10.86 -0.95
N LEU A 102 19.80 -11.54 -0.90
CA LEU A 102 18.60 -11.18 -1.67
C LEU A 102 17.54 -10.50 -0.80
N TYR A 103 17.54 -10.80 0.50
CA TYR A 103 16.57 -10.27 1.44
C TYR A 103 17.23 -9.78 2.74
N ALA A 104 17.50 -8.48 2.82
CA ALA A 104 17.96 -7.82 4.04
C ALA A 104 16.75 -7.51 4.93
N MET A 105 16.19 -8.53 5.59
CA MET A 105 14.90 -8.44 6.29
C MET A 105 14.85 -7.35 7.35
N GLU A 106 15.83 -7.29 8.25
CA GLU A 106 15.81 -6.41 9.42
C GLU A 106 15.69 -4.93 9.04
N PRO A 107 16.49 -4.36 8.11
CA PRO A 107 16.28 -2.98 7.68
C PRO A 107 14.97 -2.77 6.91
N ILE A 108 14.46 -3.78 6.20
CA ILE A 108 13.17 -3.70 5.50
C ILE A 108 12.02 -3.65 6.51
N MET A 109 12.04 -4.53 7.51
CA MET A 109 11.06 -4.57 8.61
C MET A 109 11.08 -3.26 9.40
N ALA A 110 12.27 -2.74 9.73
CA ALA A 110 12.38 -1.45 10.42
C ALA A 110 11.78 -0.29 9.61
N ALA A 111 12.00 -0.27 8.28
CA ALA A 111 11.38 0.72 7.40
C ALA A 111 9.85 0.58 7.36
N ALA A 112 9.34 -0.66 7.34
CA ALA A 112 7.90 -0.94 7.36
C ALA A 112 7.23 -0.51 8.66
N GLU A 113 7.85 -0.79 9.80
CA GLU A 113 7.37 -0.34 11.12
C GLU A 113 7.35 1.18 11.23
N GLN A 114 8.41 1.85 10.75
CA GLN A 114 8.47 3.30 10.74
C GLN A 114 7.42 3.92 9.77
N ALA A 115 7.18 3.27 8.62
CA ALA A 115 6.13 3.68 7.70
C ALA A 115 4.74 3.56 8.32
N SER A 116 4.43 2.40 8.92
CA SER A 116 3.12 2.06 9.49
C SER A 116 2.84 2.68 10.86
N SER A 117 3.86 3.20 11.56
CA SER A 117 3.68 3.93 12.84
C SER A 117 2.75 5.14 12.73
N LEU A 118 2.64 5.73 11.52
CA LEU A 118 1.96 6.98 11.21
C LEU A 118 2.41 8.20 12.03
N LYS A 119 3.48 8.07 12.81
CA LYS A 119 4.04 9.18 13.60
C LYS A 119 4.53 10.28 12.66
N PRO A 120 4.07 11.54 12.83
CA PRO A 120 4.50 12.64 11.97
C PRO A 120 6.00 12.91 12.03
N GLU A 121 6.62 12.69 13.19
CA GLU A 121 8.06 12.88 13.44
C GLU A 121 8.96 11.95 12.62
N ASP A 122 8.43 10.84 12.11
CA ASP A 122 9.19 9.89 11.28
C ASP A 122 9.34 10.37 9.82
N THR A 123 8.60 11.41 9.41
CA THR A 123 8.55 11.90 8.02
C THR A 123 9.94 12.27 7.47
N PRO A 124 10.79 13.06 8.16
CA PRO A 124 12.13 13.39 7.66
C PRO A 124 13.01 12.15 7.45
N ALA A 125 12.90 11.16 8.33
CA ALA A 125 13.67 9.93 8.22
C ALA A 125 13.17 9.06 7.05
N LEU A 126 11.85 8.97 6.82
CA LEU A 126 11.28 8.30 5.64
C LEU A 126 11.75 8.96 4.34
N ILE A 127 11.80 10.30 4.28
CA ILE A 127 12.33 11.01 3.09
C ILE A 127 13.78 10.60 2.79
N LYS A 128 14.62 10.43 3.83
CA LYS A 128 16.00 9.95 3.66
C LYS A 128 16.05 8.50 3.15
N LEU A 129 15.14 7.65 3.61
CA LEU A 129 15.07 6.24 3.20
C LEU A 129 14.70 6.05 1.72
N LEU A 130 14.12 7.05 1.03
CA LEU A 130 13.92 7.03 -0.42
C LEU A 130 15.22 6.95 -1.25
N SER A 131 16.39 7.15 -0.61
CA SER A 131 17.70 6.97 -1.27
C SER A 131 18.45 5.72 -0.79
N HIS A 132 17.78 4.82 -0.05
CA HIS A 132 18.38 3.59 0.43
C HIS A 132 18.73 2.63 -0.73
N GLN A 133 19.76 1.79 -0.55
CA GLN A 133 20.25 0.88 -1.61
C GLN A 133 19.23 -0.23 -1.93
N ASP A 134 18.59 -0.78 -0.90
CA ASP A 134 17.52 -1.79 -1.05
C ASP A 134 16.19 -1.14 -1.44
N SER A 135 15.53 -1.66 -2.48
CA SER A 135 14.28 -1.13 -3.03
C SER A 135 13.08 -1.31 -2.11
N ALA A 136 13.03 -2.35 -1.28
CA ALA A 136 11.92 -2.54 -0.36
C ALA A 136 11.94 -1.50 0.78
N VAL A 137 13.13 -1.06 1.20
CA VAL A 137 13.26 0.08 2.11
C VAL A 137 12.76 1.37 1.47
N ARG A 138 13.10 1.61 0.18
CA ARG A 138 12.59 2.77 -0.57
C ARG A 138 11.07 2.70 -0.77
N TYR A 139 10.54 1.49 -0.98
CA TYR A 139 9.11 1.24 -1.11
C TYR A 139 8.37 1.62 0.17
N TRP A 140 8.83 1.12 1.33
CA TRP A 140 8.23 1.48 2.62
C TRP A 140 8.39 2.97 2.93
N ALA A 141 9.48 3.60 2.50
CA ALA A 141 9.64 5.04 2.60
C ALA A 141 8.56 5.80 1.80
N ALA A 142 8.34 5.44 0.53
CA ALA A 142 7.29 6.03 -0.30
C ALA A 142 5.89 5.76 0.27
N MET A 143 5.64 4.52 0.71
CA MET A 143 4.38 4.11 1.34
C MET A 143 4.11 4.89 2.63
N GLY A 144 5.13 5.09 3.47
CA GLY A 144 5.00 5.88 4.70
C GLY A 144 4.61 7.34 4.44
N LEU A 145 5.10 7.94 3.34
CA LEU A 145 4.68 9.29 2.93
C LEU A 145 3.25 9.28 2.38
N LEU A 146 2.90 8.30 1.55
CA LEU A 146 1.56 8.09 1.01
C LEU A 146 0.51 7.97 2.13
N MET A 147 0.76 7.12 3.13
CA MET A 147 -0.13 6.88 4.26
C MET A 147 -0.35 8.12 5.15
N ARG A 148 0.62 9.05 5.20
CA ARG A 148 0.53 10.30 5.97
C ARG A 148 -0.11 11.46 5.20
N GLY A 149 -0.37 11.29 3.90
CA GLY A 149 -1.13 12.21 3.08
C GLY A 149 -0.45 13.55 2.76
N ASP A 150 -1.27 14.58 2.51
CA ASP A 150 -0.88 15.89 1.94
C ASP A 150 0.37 16.50 2.59
N LYS A 151 0.42 16.58 3.92
CA LYS A 151 1.54 17.20 4.63
C LYS A 151 2.87 16.47 4.39
N ALA A 152 2.86 15.15 4.48
CA ALA A 152 4.07 14.35 4.31
C ALA A 152 4.51 14.29 2.84
N VAL A 153 3.57 14.18 1.90
CA VAL A 153 3.85 14.23 0.46
C VAL A 153 4.41 15.60 0.06
N ALA A 154 3.87 16.69 0.59
CA ALA A 154 4.41 18.03 0.36
C ALA A 154 5.85 18.16 0.88
N GLN A 155 6.13 17.65 2.09
CA GLN A 155 7.48 17.66 2.66
C GLN A 155 8.47 16.80 1.85
N GLY A 156 8.03 15.63 1.37
CA GLY A 156 8.82 14.69 0.59
C GLY A 156 8.79 14.90 -0.93
N GLN A 157 8.16 15.97 -1.42
CA GLN A 157 7.80 16.13 -2.84
C GLN A 157 8.99 15.93 -3.79
N GLY A 158 10.13 16.55 -3.50
CA GLY A 158 11.32 16.44 -4.35
C GLY A 158 11.88 15.01 -4.42
N ALA A 159 11.87 14.29 -3.29
CA ALA A 159 12.34 12.92 -3.22
C ALA A 159 11.37 11.95 -3.92
N LEU A 160 10.05 12.16 -3.76
CA LEU A 160 9.02 11.39 -4.47
C LEU A 160 9.10 11.59 -5.99
N ARG A 161 9.31 12.83 -6.46
CA ARG A 161 9.52 13.11 -7.89
C ARG A 161 10.71 12.34 -8.45
N LYS A 162 11.81 12.25 -7.70
CA LYS A 162 12.98 11.46 -8.09
C LYS A 162 12.65 9.97 -8.14
N ALA A 163 11.86 9.49 -7.18
CA ALA A 163 11.44 8.09 -7.08
C ALA A 163 10.50 7.63 -8.22
N LEU A 164 9.87 8.54 -8.97
CA LEU A 164 9.13 8.19 -10.19
C LEU A 164 10.00 7.47 -11.23
N GLY A 165 11.31 7.73 -11.24
CA GLY A 165 12.29 7.07 -12.09
C GLY A 165 13.06 5.93 -11.40
N ASP A 166 12.53 5.39 -10.30
CA ASP A 166 13.20 4.28 -9.59
C ASP A 166 13.27 3.02 -10.46
N LYS A 167 14.31 2.21 -10.25
CA LYS A 167 14.47 0.92 -10.93
C LYS A 167 13.42 -0.10 -10.48
N SER A 168 12.93 0.01 -9.24
CA SER A 168 11.83 -0.80 -8.74
C SER A 168 10.50 -0.16 -9.14
N THR A 169 9.70 -0.91 -9.90
CA THR A 169 8.36 -0.48 -10.30
C THR A 169 7.46 -0.28 -9.09
N ALA A 170 7.67 -1.02 -7.99
CA ALA A 170 6.94 -0.85 -6.74
C ALA A 170 7.20 0.52 -6.10
N VAL A 171 8.46 0.97 -6.10
CA VAL A 171 8.84 2.30 -5.61
C VAL A 171 8.25 3.38 -6.50
N ALA A 172 8.42 3.26 -7.82
CA ALA A 172 7.91 4.24 -8.78
C ALA A 172 6.38 4.39 -8.74
N CYS A 173 5.63 3.27 -8.71
CA CYS A 173 4.17 3.30 -8.62
C CYS A 173 3.69 3.87 -7.29
N THR A 174 4.32 3.52 -6.17
CA THR A 174 3.93 4.05 -4.85
C THR A 174 4.22 5.56 -4.74
N ALA A 175 5.36 6.01 -5.28
CA ALA A 175 5.66 7.44 -5.34
C ALA A 175 4.69 8.19 -6.27
N ALA A 176 4.31 7.58 -7.38
CA ALA A 176 3.32 8.12 -8.30
C ALA A 176 1.94 8.20 -7.64
N GLU A 177 1.47 7.18 -6.92
CA GLU A 177 0.22 7.24 -6.17
C GLU A 177 0.25 8.39 -5.15
N ALA A 178 1.33 8.52 -4.37
CA ALA A 178 1.49 9.59 -3.39
C ALA A 178 1.35 10.98 -4.04
N LEU A 179 2.04 11.20 -5.15
CA LEU A 179 2.00 12.45 -5.92
C LEU A 179 0.66 12.66 -6.65
N GLY A 180 0.02 11.60 -7.13
CA GLY A 180 -1.27 11.68 -7.80
C GLY A 180 -2.37 12.11 -6.84
N ARG A 181 -2.43 11.47 -5.66
CA ARG A 181 -3.42 11.74 -4.62
C ARG A 181 -3.25 13.09 -3.96
N TYR A 182 -2.01 13.45 -3.65
CA TYR A 182 -1.73 14.58 -2.75
C TYR A 182 -0.84 15.67 -3.35
N GLY A 183 -0.14 15.40 -4.45
CA GLY A 183 0.64 16.39 -5.17
C GLY A 183 -0.23 17.44 -5.87
N LYS A 184 0.44 18.44 -6.45
CA LYS A 184 -0.21 19.59 -7.13
C LYS A 184 0.41 19.85 -8.50
N GLY A 185 -0.39 20.39 -9.42
CA GLY A 185 0.07 20.79 -10.75
C GLY A 185 0.78 19.66 -11.48
N LYS A 186 2.05 19.88 -11.85
CA LYS A 186 2.85 18.91 -12.59
C LYS A 186 3.00 17.54 -11.91
N ASP A 187 2.85 17.46 -10.58
CA ASP A 187 2.95 16.19 -9.85
C ASP A 187 1.85 15.22 -10.25
N VAL A 188 0.63 15.74 -10.42
CA VAL A 188 -0.52 14.93 -10.83
C VAL A 188 -0.32 14.40 -12.25
N THR A 189 0.22 15.23 -13.14
CA THR A 189 0.54 14.82 -14.51
C THR A 189 1.61 13.74 -14.56
N LEU A 190 2.73 13.95 -13.87
CA LEU A 190 3.82 12.97 -13.83
C LEU A 190 3.34 11.65 -13.19
N ALA A 191 2.55 11.72 -12.12
CA ALA A 191 1.97 10.55 -11.47
C ALA A 191 1.07 9.75 -12.43
N ALA A 192 0.11 10.40 -13.10
CA ALA A 192 -0.78 9.73 -14.04
C ALA A 192 -0.01 9.07 -15.19
N GLU A 193 0.97 9.78 -15.76
CA GLU A 193 1.81 9.24 -16.85
C GLU A 193 2.61 8.02 -16.39
N THR A 194 3.25 8.08 -15.22
CA THR A 194 3.98 6.95 -14.63
C THR A 194 3.06 5.76 -14.37
N LEU A 195 1.88 5.98 -13.78
CA LEU A 195 0.96 4.87 -13.48
C LEU A 195 0.31 4.29 -14.74
N ILE A 196 0.06 5.09 -15.78
CA ILE A 196 -0.41 4.57 -17.09
C ILE A 196 0.68 3.72 -17.74
N GLN A 197 1.94 4.17 -17.69
CA GLN A 197 3.07 3.41 -18.22
C GLN A 197 3.21 2.05 -17.54
N TYR A 198 3.15 2.00 -16.20
CA TYR A 198 3.29 0.74 -15.46
C TYR A 198 1.99 -0.08 -15.42
N GLY A 199 0.84 0.56 -15.62
CA GLY A 199 -0.48 -0.09 -15.76
C GLY A 199 -0.69 -0.78 -17.10
N ASP A 200 0.17 -0.52 -18.10
CA ASP A 200 0.17 -1.23 -19.38
C ASP A 200 0.63 -2.68 -19.18
N GLY A 201 -0.34 -3.58 -18.98
CA GLY A 201 -0.10 -5.00 -18.80
C GLY A 201 0.60 -5.66 -20.00
N SER A 202 0.54 -5.10 -21.22
CA SER A 202 1.29 -5.67 -22.34
C SER A 202 2.81 -5.53 -22.18
N LYS A 203 3.27 -4.60 -21.32
CA LYS A 203 4.69 -4.29 -21.08
C LYS A 203 5.17 -4.70 -19.70
N ASN A 204 4.26 -4.94 -18.76
CA ASN A 204 4.58 -5.20 -17.36
C ASN A 204 3.95 -6.51 -16.89
N ASP A 205 4.54 -7.11 -15.86
CA ASP A 205 3.92 -8.23 -15.16
C ASP A 205 2.61 -7.80 -14.46
N ILE A 206 1.79 -8.80 -14.11
CA ILE A 206 0.49 -8.52 -13.50
C ILE A 206 0.57 -7.76 -12.17
N PHE A 207 1.61 -7.97 -11.36
CA PHE A 207 1.76 -7.32 -10.06
C PHE A 207 2.07 -5.84 -10.22
N THR A 208 2.99 -5.50 -11.13
CA THR A 208 3.30 -4.13 -11.51
C THR A 208 2.06 -3.43 -12.08
N ALA A 209 1.37 -4.07 -13.03
CA ALA A 209 0.17 -3.49 -13.63
C ALA A 209 -0.94 -3.26 -12.61
N MET A 210 -1.22 -4.24 -11.73
CA MET A 210 -2.24 -4.08 -10.69
C MET A 210 -1.88 -2.98 -9.68
N LEU A 211 -0.61 -2.90 -9.25
CA LEU A 211 -0.16 -1.83 -8.36
C LEU A 211 -0.38 -0.46 -8.98
N ALA A 212 -0.01 -0.30 -10.25
CA ALA A 212 -0.15 0.96 -10.98
C ALA A 212 -1.63 1.33 -11.21
N LEU A 213 -2.47 0.36 -11.57
CA LEU A 213 -3.90 0.58 -11.77
C LEU A 213 -4.62 0.93 -10.47
N ASN A 214 -4.26 0.30 -9.34
CA ASN A 214 -4.76 0.71 -8.03
C ASN A 214 -4.35 2.16 -7.72
N GLY A 215 -3.11 2.54 -8.02
CA GLY A 215 -2.66 3.92 -7.86
C GLY A 215 -3.48 4.91 -8.70
N LEU A 216 -3.84 4.55 -9.94
CA LEU A 216 -4.72 5.36 -10.80
C LEU A 216 -6.14 5.45 -10.25
N ASP A 217 -6.67 4.35 -9.72
CA ASP A 217 -8.00 4.32 -9.09
C ASP A 217 -8.06 5.31 -7.93
N TYR A 218 -7.03 5.34 -7.07
CA TYR A 218 -6.95 6.29 -5.97
C TYR A 218 -6.70 7.74 -6.36
N MET A 219 -6.43 8.05 -7.64
CA MET A 219 -6.36 9.43 -8.09
C MET A 219 -7.75 10.08 -8.25
N ASP A 220 -8.82 9.29 -8.21
CA ASP A 220 -10.21 9.75 -8.36
C ASP A 220 -10.37 10.71 -9.57
N GLU A 221 -11.04 11.86 -9.41
CA GLU A 221 -11.28 12.83 -10.48
C GLU A 221 -10.00 13.43 -11.07
N ARG A 222 -8.86 13.30 -10.38
CA ARG A 222 -7.57 13.81 -10.85
C ARG A 222 -7.03 13.00 -12.02
N ALA A 223 -7.53 11.77 -12.24
CA ALA A 223 -7.21 10.96 -13.40
C ALA A 223 -8.13 11.23 -14.61
N SER A 224 -9.20 12.02 -14.48
CA SER A 224 -10.23 12.18 -15.53
C SER A 224 -9.67 12.71 -16.86
N LYS A 225 -8.64 13.57 -16.84
CA LYS A 225 -7.96 14.04 -18.07
C LYS A 225 -7.35 12.89 -18.89
N TYR A 226 -7.03 11.77 -18.25
CA TYR A 226 -6.36 10.62 -18.83
C TYR A 226 -7.34 9.46 -19.14
N ALA A 227 -8.66 9.65 -18.97
CA ALA A 227 -9.66 8.59 -19.14
C ALA A 227 -9.56 7.87 -20.48
N ALA A 228 -9.30 8.58 -21.58
CA ALA A 228 -9.11 7.97 -22.90
C ALA A 228 -7.88 7.05 -22.96
N GLN A 229 -6.78 7.44 -22.33
CA GLN A 229 -5.55 6.63 -22.28
C GLN A 229 -5.73 5.41 -21.37
N ILE A 230 -6.39 5.59 -20.22
CA ILE A 230 -6.71 4.49 -19.30
C ILE A 230 -7.63 3.47 -19.96
N LYS A 231 -8.66 3.92 -20.68
CA LYS A 231 -9.58 3.06 -21.44
C LYS A 231 -8.87 2.26 -22.55
N ALA A 232 -7.77 2.76 -23.08
CA ALA A 232 -6.99 2.10 -24.13
C ALA A 232 -6.01 1.05 -23.59
N LEU A 233 -5.81 0.94 -22.27
CA LEU A 233 -4.92 -0.05 -21.68
C LEU A 233 -5.42 -1.49 -21.94
N PRO A 234 -4.50 -2.44 -22.16
CA PRO A 234 -4.86 -3.84 -22.39
C PRO A 234 -5.47 -4.47 -21.15
N ASN A 235 -6.48 -5.32 -21.34
CA ASN A 235 -7.17 -6.02 -20.25
C ASN A 235 -6.39 -7.21 -19.65
N THR A 236 -5.16 -7.45 -20.11
CA THR A 236 -4.32 -8.61 -19.79
C THR A 236 -2.88 -8.18 -19.55
N ALA A 237 -2.13 -8.98 -18.77
CA ALA A 237 -0.69 -8.79 -18.56
C ALA A 237 0.16 -9.82 -19.29
N ALA A 238 1.40 -9.44 -19.64
CA ALA A 238 2.38 -10.26 -20.33
C ALA A 238 2.71 -11.56 -19.59
N VAL A 239 2.70 -11.52 -18.25
CA VAL A 239 2.88 -12.68 -17.37
C VAL A 239 1.71 -12.71 -16.39
N THR A 240 0.76 -13.62 -16.62
CA THR A 240 -0.45 -13.74 -15.81
C THR A 240 -0.63 -15.18 -15.33
N PRO A 241 -0.48 -15.46 -14.03
CA PRO A 241 -0.86 -16.76 -13.47
C PRO A 241 -2.35 -17.00 -13.69
N GLY A 242 -2.75 -18.25 -13.97
CA GLY A 242 -4.11 -18.57 -14.45
C GLY A 242 -5.26 -18.08 -13.55
N ARG A 243 -5.04 -17.98 -12.23
CA ARG A 243 -6.04 -17.44 -11.27
C ARG A 243 -6.19 -15.92 -11.30
N MET A 244 -5.29 -15.21 -11.99
CA MET A 244 -5.20 -13.75 -11.95
C MET A 244 -5.64 -13.07 -13.26
N GLY A 245 -6.05 -13.84 -14.27
CA GLY A 245 -6.44 -13.32 -15.59
C GLY A 245 -7.52 -12.24 -15.60
N ALA A 246 -8.39 -12.21 -14.58
CA ALA A 246 -9.49 -11.25 -14.52
C ALA A 246 -9.14 -9.91 -13.83
N TYR A 247 -8.01 -9.81 -13.11
CA TYR A 247 -7.78 -8.64 -12.25
C TYR A 247 -7.62 -7.34 -13.03
N ILE A 248 -6.79 -7.32 -14.07
CA ILE A 248 -6.57 -6.11 -14.88
C ILE A 248 -7.87 -5.64 -15.52
N LYS A 249 -8.62 -6.56 -16.16
CA LYS A 249 -9.94 -6.28 -16.72
C LYS A 249 -10.89 -5.68 -15.68
N ASN A 250 -10.94 -6.25 -14.48
CA ASN A 250 -11.85 -5.79 -13.42
C ASN A 250 -11.45 -4.41 -12.88
N LEU A 251 -10.15 -4.16 -12.69
CA LEU A 251 -9.64 -2.85 -12.25
C LEU A 251 -9.93 -1.78 -13.31
N LEU A 252 -9.59 -2.02 -14.57
CA LEU A 252 -9.91 -1.10 -15.66
C LEU A 252 -11.41 -0.87 -15.80
N GLY A 253 -12.22 -1.93 -15.64
CA GLY A 253 -13.67 -1.81 -15.65
C GLY A 253 -14.20 -0.89 -14.55
N LYS A 254 -13.67 -1.01 -13.33
CA LYS A 254 -14.00 -0.12 -12.21
C LYS A 254 -13.56 1.32 -12.49
N ILE A 255 -12.28 1.54 -12.80
CA ILE A 255 -11.72 2.88 -13.02
C ILE A 255 -12.49 3.61 -14.13
N ASN A 256 -12.76 2.95 -15.25
CA ASN A 256 -13.51 3.57 -16.35
C ASN A 256 -14.97 3.89 -15.96
N ALA A 257 -15.59 3.09 -15.10
CA ALA A 257 -16.95 3.37 -14.62
C ALA A 257 -16.97 4.55 -13.64
N ASP A 258 -15.92 4.72 -12.84
CA ASP A 258 -15.81 5.84 -11.89
C ASP A 258 -15.46 7.15 -12.60
N LEU A 259 -14.57 7.12 -13.61
CA LEU A 259 -14.21 8.31 -14.42
C LEU A 259 -15.32 8.76 -15.40
N ALA A 260 -16.37 7.97 -15.59
CA ALA A 260 -17.50 8.31 -16.45
C ALA A 260 -18.64 9.06 -15.74
N LYS A 261 -18.56 9.20 -14.41
CA LYS A 261 -19.54 9.94 -13.58
C LYS A 261 -19.21 11.43 -13.57
#